data_AF-A0A1Q3ZFF9-F1
#
_entry.id   AF-A0A1Q3ZFF9-F1
#
_cell.length_a   1.000
_cell.length_b   1.000
_cell.length_c   1.000
_cell.angle_alpha   90.00
_cell.angle_beta   90.00
_cell.angle_gamma   90.00
#
_symmetry.space_group_name_H-M   'P 1'
#
loop_
_entity.id
_entity.type
_entity.pdbx_description
1 polymer ?
#
loop_
_entity_poly.entity_id
_entity_poly.type
_entity_poly.pdbx_seq_one_letter_code
_entity_poly.pdbx_strand_id
1 'polypeptide(L)'
;MLLLAGACQTKKAFVTEQEQSHPAVTRKDTSEFMRAQTTIFHTSPQPAVPQIQHTPAPTIHDLYEEALEQIGSMLSGHKPLDFKRAVYLTENAYLDGQLSYDAFNADIRFLTGLCKVWMTETSLNNYPYPDSVNVLKNAAIFHVLKDSVFFLRDRIWPERPGYNFSDFSGEKNWTDQFVSSLLATGTGNCHSLPFLYKILANELQAEAYLSLAPNHIYLKHRSKWLGWYNTELTSGRFPTDAWVKASGYITLDAIRNGIYMDTLGQKASVALCAYDLAKGYEMKTRNYEDGFIINACDLVLLHYPKNVNAIILKAETLRKNYDLLLKENNTAEAEAVFSQMQKLYMQALKMGYRDMPAAMYQVWLQSAKSEDEKFINQKINRTFNATTK
;
A
#
# COMPACT_ATOMS: atom_id res chain seq x y z
N MET A 1 28.58 -11.20 15.38
CA MET A 1 28.99 -12.60 15.67
C MET A 1 27.73 -13.41 16.00
N LEU A 2 27.17 -14.08 15.00
CA LEU A 2 26.32 -15.27 15.10
C LEU A 2 26.17 -15.80 13.66
N LEU A 3 27.05 -16.73 13.34
CA LEU A 3 27.04 -17.58 12.15
C LEU A 3 25.98 -18.66 12.33
N LEU A 4 25.32 -19.06 11.25
CA LEU A 4 24.88 -20.46 11.07
C LEU A 4 24.77 -20.75 9.57
N ALA A 5 25.72 -21.56 9.09
CA ALA A 5 25.70 -22.25 7.82
C ALA A 5 25.04 -23.63 8.00
N GLY A 6 24.43 -24.16 6.95
CA GLY A 6 23.92 -25.53 6.92
C GLY A 6 23.38 -25.92 5.55
N ALA A 7 24.26 -26.44 4.70
CA ALA A 7 23.92 -27.14 3.48
C ALA A 7 23.51 -28.60 3.77
N CYS A 8 22.58 -29.17 3.02
CA CYS A 8 22.68 -30.57 2.60
C CYS A 8 21.73 -30.91 1.42
N GLN A 9 22.26 -31.72 0.51
CA GLN A 9 21.72 -32.11 -0.79
C GLN A 9 21.03 -33.49 -0.77
N THR A 10 20.06 -33.64 -1.69
CA THR A 10 19.70 -34.83 -2.50
C THR A 10 19.05 -36.08 -1.87
N LYS A 11 17.99 -36.56 -2.54
CA LYS A 11 17.83 -37.95 -3.01
C LYS A 11 16.90 -38.04 -4.24
N LYS A 12 17.33 -38.84 -5.22
CA LYS A 12 16.65 -39.27 -6.48
C LYS A 12 15.77 -40.53 -6.24
N ALA A 13 14.79 -40.78 -7.13
CA ALA A 13 14.57 -42.05 -7.87
C ALA A 13 13.29 -41.96 -8.77
N PHE A 14 13.39 -42.07 -10.12
CA PHE A 14 13.22 -43.22 -11.06
C PHE A 14 11.76 -43.42 -11.60
N VAL A 15 11.47 -43.10 -12.88
CA VAL A 15 11.32 -43.96 -14.12
C VAL A 15 9.83 -44.36 -14.37
N THR A 16 9.20 -44.30 -15.57
CA THR A 16 9.47 -44.95 -16.89
C THR A 16 8.79 -44.27 -18.09
N GLU A 17 9.31 -44.53 -19.30
CA GLU A 17 8.88 -44.12 -20.66
C GLU A 17 7.67 -44.89 -21.23
N GLN A 18 6.97 -44.31 -22.24
CA GLN A 18 6.76 -44.94 -23.58
C GLN A 18 6.24 -43.96 -24.66
N GLU A 19 6.67 -44.24 -25.91
CA GLU A 19 6.66 -43.48 -27.17
C GLU A 19 5.33 -43.37 -27.97
N GLN A 20 5.33 -42.46 -28.97
CA GLN A 20 4.95 -42.58 -30.42
C GLN A 20 4.33 -41.25 -30.94
N SER A 21 4.45 -40.72 -32.16
CA SER A 21 5.31 -40.82 -33.37
C SER A 21 4.87 -39.68 -34.36
N HIS A 22 5.74 -39.34 -35.32
CA HIS A 22 5.80 -38.31 -36.42
C HIS A 22 4.55 -38.00 -37.32
N PRO A 23 4.58 -37.10 -38.36
CA PRO A 23 5.69 -36.28 -38.96
C PRO A 23 5.40 -34.80 -39.33
N ALA A 24 6.46 -34.10 -39.77
CA ALA A 24 6.49 -32.77 -40.36
C ALA A 24 6.29 -32.76 -41.89
N VAL A 25 5.79 -31.64 -42.45
CA VAL A 25 5.74 -31.35 -43.89
C VAL A 25 6.13 -29.89 -44.17
N THR A 26 7.00 -29.70 -45.16
CA THR A 26 7.53 -28.45 -45.73
C THR A 26 6.71 -27.97 -46.93
N ARG A 27 6.70 -26.66 -47.23
CA ARG A 27 6.62 -26.15 -48.63
C ARG A 27 7.04 -24.69 -48.82
N LYS A 28 7.53 -24.44 -50.04
CA LYS A 28 8.33 -23.33 -50.59
C LYS A 28 7.54 -22.14 -51.15
N ASP A 29 8.28 -21.03 -51.29
CA ASP A 29 8.27 -19.93 -52.30
C ASP A 29 7.17 -19.86 -53.35
N THR A 30 6.69 -18.63 -53.59
CA THR A 30 6.58 -18.02 -54.93
C THR A 30 6.60 -16.49 -54.85
N SER A 31 7.59 -15.88 -55.51
CA SER A 31 7.65 -14.47 -55.87
C SER A 31 7.37 -14.27 -57.37
N GLU A 32 7.10 -13.01 -57.73
CA GLU A 32 7.05 -12.41 -59.08
C GLU A 32 5.67 -12.37 -59.75
N PHE A 33 5.08 -11.16 -59.82
CA PHE A 33 4.50 -10.64 -61.06
C PHE A 33 4.52 -9.08 -61.06
N MET A 34 5.34 -8.55 -61.97
CA MET A 34 5.22 -7.26 -62.69
C MET A 34 5.50 -5.90 -62.01
N ARG A 35 6.72 -5.41 -62.30
CA ARG A 35 7.07 -3.98 -62.51
C ARG A 35 6.71 -3.57 -63.94
N ALA A 36 6.20 -2.35 -64.13
CA ALA A 36 6.73 -1.31 -65.05
C ALA A 36 5.74 -0.14 -65.22
N GLN A 37 6.18 1.10 -64.91
CA GLN A 37 6.29 2.23 -65.86
C GLN A 37 6.42 3.58 -65.12
N THR A 38 7.56 4.24 -65.38
CA THR A 38 7.92 5.65 -65.10
C THR A 38 7.11 6.56 -66.06
N THR A 39 6.79 7.85 -65.85
CA THR A 39 7.71 9.02 -65.90
C THR A 39 6.97 10.39 -65.67
N ILE A 40 7.72 11.39 -65.14
CA ILE A 40 7.69 12.89 -65.21
C ILE A 40 6.62 13.78 -64.50
N PHE A 41 7.00 14.57 -63.48
CA PHE A 41 7.31 16.05 -63.52
C PHE A 41 7.29 16.77 -62.14
N HIS A 42 8.24 17.71 -62.01
CA HIS A 42 8.35 18.90 -61.13
C HIS A 42 8.71 18.78 -59.62
N THR A 43 9.96 19.20 -59.34
CA THR A 43 10.49 19.64 -58.05
C THR A 43 9.86 20.97 -57.61
N SER A 44 9.20 20.96 -56.46
CA SER A 44 8.96 22.16 -55.62
C SER A 44 9.71 21.99 -54.31
N PRO A 45 10.29 23.04 -53.70
CA PRO A 45 10.95 22.90 -52.41
C PRO A 45 9.91 22.55 -51.34
N GLN A 46 10.08 21.42 -50.67
CA GLN A 46 9.30 21.13 -49.46
C GLN A 46 9.67 22.15 -48.37
N PRO A 47 8.68 22.75 -47.67
CA PRO A 47 8.95 23.52 -46.47
C PRO A 47 9.58 22.61 -45.41
N ALA A 48 10.58 23.12 -44.69
CA ALA A 48 11.26 22.37 -43.64
C ALA A 48 10.24 21.81 -42.63
N VAL A 49 10.23 20.48 -42.49
CA VAL A 49 9.45 19.79 -41.45
C VAL A 49 9.98 20.25 -40.10
N PRO A 50 9.14 20.80 -39.20
CA PRO A 50 9.57 21.14 -37.85
C PRO A 50 10.08 19.87 -37.18
N GLN A 51 11.32 19.85 -36.72
CA GLN A 51 11.80 18.77 -35.87
C GLN A 51 11.01 18.82 -34.56
N ILE A 52 10.06 17.90 -34.41
CA ILE A 52 9.38 17.65 -33.14
C ILE A 52 10.48 17.15 -32.19
N GLN A 53 10.87 17.99 -31.23
CA GLN A 53 11.69 17.54 -30.11
C GLN A 53 10.86 16.51 -29.34
N HIS A 54 11.17 15.23 -29.56
CA HIS A 54 10.66 14.16 -28.72
C HIS A 54 11.37 14.27 -27.37
N THR A 55 10.70 14.83 -26.37
CA THR A 55 11.10 14.67 -24.98
C THR A 55 11.12 13.16 -24.69
N PRO A 56 12.21 12.59 -24.15
CA PRO A 56 12.24 11.19 -23.76
C PRO A 56 11.09 10.89 -22.80
N ALA A 57 10.54 9.68 -22.89
CA ALA A 57 9.60 9.21 -21.88
C ALA A 57 10.28 9.27 -20.49
N PRO A 58 9.56 9.67 -19.43
CA PRO A 58 10.13 9.75 -18.09
C PRO A 58 10.66 8.39 -17.64
N THR A 59 11.81 8.38 -16.98
CA THR A 59 12.36 7.16 -16.38
C THR A 59 11.59 6.78 -15.11
N ILE A 60 11.78 5.55 -14.62
CA ILE A 60 11.21 5.13 -13.32
C ILE A 60 11.67 6.09 -12.21
N HIS A 61 12.96 6.47 -12.20
CA HIS A 61 13.48 7.41 -11.22
C HIS A 61 12.76 8.77 -11.29
N ASP A 62 12.54 9.31 -12.50
CA ASP A 62 11.85 10.60 -12.68
C ASP A 62 10.41 10.56 -12.14
N LEU A 63 9.68 9.47 -12.38
CA LEU A 63 8.30 9.29 -11.89
C LEU A 63 8.23 9.28 -10.35
N TYR A 64 9.22 8.65 -9.72
CA TYR A 64 9.30 8.57 -8.26
C TYR A 64 9.73 9.90 -7.64
N GLU A 65 10.68 10.61 -8.23
CA GLU A 65 11.07 11.96 -7.80
C GLU A 65 9.92 12.95 -7.93
N GLU A 66 9.19 12.93 -9.05
CA GLU A 66 8.02 13.80 -9.25
C GLU A 66 6.93 13.52 -8.19
N ALA A 67 6.67 12.24 -7.89
CA ALA A 67 5.73 11.86 -6.85
C ALA A 67 6.20 12.32 -5.46
N LEU A 68 7.48 12.15 -5.14
CA LEU A 68 8.06 12.56 -3.87
C LEU A 68 8.02 14.08 -3.69
N GLU A 69 8.32 14.85 -4.74
CA GLU A 69 8.22 16.30 -4.75
C GLU A 69 6.78 16.77 -4.50
N GLN A 70 5.80 16.18 -5.19
CA GLN A 70 4.39 16.53 -5.00
C GLN A 70 3.91 16.22 -3.58
N ILE A 71 4.30 15.07 -3.01
CA ILE A 71 3.97 14.71 -1.63
C ILE A 71 4.70 15.65 -0.65
N GLY A 72 5.98 15.94 -0.87
CA GLY A 72 6.77 16.87 -0.05
C GLY A 72 6.21 18.29 -0.04
N SER A 73 5.68 18.74 -1.18
CA SER A 73 4.96 20.01 -1.32
C SER A 73 3.72 20.06 -0.42
N MET A 74 2.94 18.97 -0.34
CA MET A 74 1.81 18.86 0.60
C MET A 74 2.27 18.86 2.06
N LEU A 75 3.31 18.09 2.38
CA LEU A 75 3.81 17.96 3.75
C LEU A 75 4.44 19.26 4.30
N SER A 76 5.08 20.02 3.42
CA SER A 76 5.69 21.32 3.74
C SER A 76 4.68 22.48 3.78
N GLY A 77 3.42 22.24 3.37
CA GLY A 77 2.36 23.24 3.39
C GLY A 77 2.32 24.16 2.16
N HIS A 78 3.10 23.88 1.11
CA HIS A 78 3.03 24.59 -0.17
C HIS A 78 1.77 24.20 -0.96
N LYS A 79 1.25 22.99 -0.75
CA LYS A 79 -0.04 22.51 -1.26
C LYS A 79 -0.91 22.02 -0.08
N PRO A 80 -2.25 22.07 -0.19
CA PRO A 80 -3.12 21.46 0.81
C PRO A 80 -2.85 19.96 0.96
N LEU A 81 -3.01 19.43 2.17
CA LEU A 81 -2.89 17.99 2.41
C LEU A 81 -4.03 17.24 1.70
N ASP A 82 -3.68 16.35 0.78
CA ASP A 82 -4.62 15.47 0.09
C ASP A 82 -4.12 14.02 0.14
N PHE A 83 -4.69 13.25 1.06
CA PHE A 83 -4.34 11.84 1.25
C PHE A 83 -4.69 10.99 0.02
N LYS A 84 -5.84 11.24 -0.62
CA LYS A 84 -6.26 10.49 -1.81
C LYS A 84 -5.29 10.73 -2.96
N ARG A 85 -4.87 11.98 -3.16
CA ARG A 85 -3.88 12.32 -4.19
C ARG A 85 -2.51 11.73 -3.87
N ALA A 86 -2.07 11.74 -2.61
CA ALA A 86 -0.82 11.13 -2.20
C ALA A 86 -0.80 9.61 -2.49
N VAL A 87 -1.87 8.89 -2.15
CA VAL A 87 -2.03 7.46 -2.48
C VAL A 87 -1.95 7.24 -3.99
N TYR A 88 -2.68 8.02 -4.79
CA TYR A 88 -2.61 7.92 -6.25
C TYR A 88 -1.20 8.15 -6.79
N LEU A 89 -0.49 9.19 -6.32
CA LEU A 89 0.87 9.50 -6.79
C LEU A 89 1.83 8.35 -6.50
N THR A 90 1.77 7.78 -5.29
CA THR A 90 2.59 6.64 -4.89
C THR A 90 2.35 5.42 -5.79
N GLU A 91 1.08 5.05 -6.00
CA GLU A 91 0.73 3.88 -6.82
C GLU A 91 1.05 4.11 -8.30
N ASN A 92 0.79 5.32 -8.81
CA ASN A 92 1.06 5.66 -10.20
C ASN A 92 2.56 5.63 -10.54
N ALA A 93 3.42 6.07 -9.63
CA ALA A 93 4.87 5.97 -9.79
C ALA A 93 5.31 4.49 -9.92
N TYR A 94 4.75 3.61 -9.09
CA TYR A 94 5.01 2.17 -9.21
C TYR A 94 4.42 1.56 -10.49
N LEU A 95 3.32 2.09 -11.02
CA LEU A 95 2.65 1.63 -12.24
C LEU A 95 3.12 2.34 -13.52
N ASP A 96 4.33 2.91 -13.52
CA ASP A 96 4.95 3.52 -14.71
C ASP A 96 4.11 4.65 -15.34
N GLY A 97 3.41 5.41 -14.50
CA GLY A 97 2.56 6.52 -14.94
C GLY A 97 1.26 6.10 -15.62
N GLN A 98 0.91 4.81 -15.62
CA GLN A 98 -0.24 4.27 -16.38
C GLN A 98 -1.57 4.34 -15.61
N LEU A 99 -1.57 4.74 -14.34
CA LEU A 99 -2.80 4.81 -13.55
C LEU A 99 -3.58 6.09 -13.93
N SER A 100 -4.78 5.93 -14.47
CA SER A 100 -5.66 7.06 -14.77
C SER A 100 -6.26 7.66 -13.48
N TYR A 101 -5.97 8.94 -13.21
CA TYR A 101 -6.51 9.63 -12.04
C TYR A 101 -8.02 9.81 -12.11
N ASP A 102 -8.56 10.10 -13.30
CA ASP A 102 -10.00 10.20 -13.51
C ASP A 102 -10.69 8.87 -13.24
N ALA A 103 -10.04 7.78 -13.67
CA ALA A 103 -10.52 6.45 -13.40
C ALA A 103 -10.53 6.18 -11.89
N PHE A 104 -9.39 6.36 -11.21
CA PHE A 104 -9.28 6.18 -9.76
C PHE A 104 -10.33 6.99 -8.99
N ASN A 105 -10.52 8.26 -9.36
CA ASN A 105 -11.49 9.15 -8.72
C ASN A 105 -12.95 8.75 -8.99
N ALA A 106 -13.30 8.28 -10.19
CA ALA A 106 -14.69 7.92 -10.44
C ALA A 106 -15.13 6.71 -9.60
N ASP A 107 -14.22 5.77 -9.36
CA ASP A 107 -14.51 4.62 -8.50
C ASP A 107 -14.74 5.03 -7.05
N ILE A 108 -13.89 5.93 -6.52
CA ILE A 108 -14.06 6.51 -5.19
C ILE A 108 -15.37 7.30 -5.08
N ARG A 109 -15.74 8.08 -6.10
CA ARG A 109 -17.01 8.81 -6.13
C ARG A 109 -18.21 7.87 -6.11
N PHE A 110 -18.14 6.76 -6.86
CA PHE A 110 -19.18 5.76 -6.86
C PHE A 110 -19.39 5.15 -5.46
N LEU A 111 -18.31 4.70 -4.81
CA LEU A 111 -18.35 4.16 -3.45
C LEU A 111 -18.86 5.19 -2.43
N THR A 112 -18.42 6.45 -2.56
CA THR A 112 -18.92 7.56 -1.74
C THR A 112 -20.43 7.77 -1.93
N GLY A 113 -20.92 7.62 -3.17
CA GLY A 113 -22.35 7.65 -3.48
C GLY A 113 -23.13 6.52 -2.81
N LEU A 114 -22.61 5.29 -2.86
CA LEU A 114 -23.21 4.15 -2.15
C LEU A 114 -23.28 4.39 -0.64
N CYS A 115 -22.23 4.97 -0.05
CA CYS A 115 -22.25 5.32 1.38
C CYS A 115 -23.38 6.32 1.68
N LYS A 116 -23.56 7.35 0.84
CA LYS A 116 -24.64 8.34 1.03
C LYS A 116 -26.02 7.71 0.92
N VAL A 117 -26.23 6.80 -0.03
CA VAL A 117 -27.50 6.04 -0.15
C VAL A 117 -27.71 5.17 1.09
N TRP A 118 -26.69 4.45 1.54
CA TRP A 118 -26.81 3.64 2.76
C TRP A 118 -27.22 4.47 3.98
N MET A 119 -26.69 5.69 4.10
CA MET A 119 -27.03 6.63 5.17
C MET A 119 -28.48 7.15 5.11
N THR A 120 -29.11 7.22 3.92
CA THR A 120 -30.52 7.60 3.81
C THR A 120 -31.43 6.47 4.29
N GLU A 121 -31.12 5.24 3.88
CA GLU A 121 -31.94 4.05 4.14
C GLU A 121 -31.73 3.45 5.54
N THR A 122 -30.65 3.82 6.24
CA THR A 122 -30.29 3.23 7.53
C THR A 122 -30.17 4.28 8.63
N SER A 123 -30.36 3.88 9.89
CA SER A 123 -30.10 4.71 11.07
C SER A 123 -29.22 3.95 12.05
N LEU A 124 -28.51 4.65 12.93
CA LEU A 124 -27.76 3.98 14.00
C LEU A 124 -28.71 3.42 15.05
N ASN A 125 -28.43 2.21 15.54
CA ASN A 125 -29.22 1.61 16.61
C ASN A 125 -28.88 2.27 17.96
N ASN A 126 -29.88 2.86 18.63
CA ASN A 126 -29.79 3.42 19.99
C ASN A 126 -28.60 4.38 20.21
N TYR A 127 -28.34 5.29 19.27
CA TYR A 127 -27.23 6.25 19.35
C TYR A 127 -27.71 7.73 19.45
N PRO A 128 -28.21 8.18 20.62
CA PRO A 128 -28.75 9.53 20.81
C PRO A 128 -27.68 10.58 21.18
N TYR A 129 -26.46 10.49 20.62
CA TYR A 129 -25.38 11.42 20.93
C TYR A 129 -25.13 12.43 19.79
N PRO A 130 -24.61 13.64 20.10
CA PRO A 130 -24.45 14.72 19.10
C PRO A 130 -23.53 14.39 17.92
N ASP A 131 -22.65 13.41 18.06
CA ASP A 131 -21.73 12.94 17.02
C ASP A 131 -22.29 11.79 16.17
N SER A 132 -23.59 11.50 16.30
CA SER A 132 -24.29 10.44 15.55
C SER A 132 -24.08 10.51 14.04
N VAL A 133 -24.01 11.72 13.46
CA VAL A 133 -23.75 11.90 12.02
C VAL A 133 -22.36 11.39 11.64
N ASN A 134 -21.33 11.66 12.44
CA ASN A 134 -19.98 11.16 12.20
C ASN A 134 -19.91 9.64 12.34
N VAL A 135 -20.58 9.08 13.34
CA VAL A 135 -20.67 7.64 13.55
C VAL A 135 -21.43 6.96 12.40
N LEU A 136 -22.51 7.57 11.90
CA LEU A 136 -23.30 7.06 10.77
C LEU A 136 -22.49 7.03 9.47
N LYS A 137 -21.68 8.07 9.19
CA LYS A 137 -20.77 8.07 8.04
C LYS A 137 -19.77 6.91 8.11
N ASN A 138 -19.17 6.69 9.28
CA ASN A 138 -18.23 5.59 9.48
C ASN A 138 -18.91 4.21 9.41
N ALA A 139 -20.17 4.09 9.86
CA ALA A 139 -20.98 2.89 9.68
C ALA A 139 -21.25 2.60 8.20
N ALA A 140 -21.62 3.63 7.44
CA ALA A 140 -21.89 3.50 6.00
C ALA A 140 -20.66 3.00 5.24
N ILE A 141 -19.49 3.59 5.49
CA ILE A 141 -18.24 3.14 4.84
C ILE A 141 -17.94 1.68 5.20
N PHE A 142 -18.09 1.31 6.48
CA PHE A 142 -17.84 -0.06 6.93
C PHE A 142 -18.76 -1.07 6.22
N HIS A 143 -20.07 -0.80 6.12
CA HIS A 143 -21.01 -1.71 5.46
C HIS A 143 -20.84 -1.77 3.95
N VAL A 144 -20.57 -0.63 3.29
CA VAL A 144 -20.29 -0.61 1.84
C VAL A 144 -19.05 -1.44 1.51
N LEU A 145 -18.02 -1.39 2.35
CA LEU A 145 -16.79 -2.16 2.14
C LEU A 145 -16.88 -3.63 2.61
N LYS A 146 -17.86 -4.00 3.44
CA LYS A 146 -17.91 -5.32 4.09
C LYS A 146 -19.08 -6.21 3.64
N ASP A 147 -20.21 -5.63 3.30
CA ASP A 147 -21.46 -6.40 3.18
C ASP A 147 -22.18 -6.14 1.84
N SER A 148 -21.50 -5.54 0.86
CA SER A 148 -22.14 -5.09 -0.39
C SER A 148 -21.53 -5.75 -1.62
N VAL A 149 -22.37 -6.46 -2.39
CA VAL A 149 -22.08 -6.82 -3.79
C VAL A 149 -22.60 -5.70 -4.67
N PHE A 150 -21.73 -5.14 -5.51
CA PHE A 150 -22.12 -4.07 -6.43
C PHE A 150 -21.30 -4.12 -7.71
N PHE A 151 -21.79 -3.45 -8.75
CA PHE A 151 -21.03 -3.28 -9.98
C PHE A 151 -20.18 -2.02 -9.91
N LEU A 152 -18.88 -2.19 -10.11
CA LEU A 152 -17.95 -1.09 -10.29
C LEU A 152 -17.33 -1.19 -11.68
N ARG A 153 -17.72 -0.29 -12.59
CA ARG A 153 -17.27 -0.30 -14.00
C ARG A 153 -17.44 -1.67 -14.66
N ASP A 154 -18.67 -2.18 -14.63
CA ASP A 154 -19.04 -3.46 -15.23
C ASP A 154 -18.34 -4.68 -14.62
N ARG A 155 -17.67 -4.52 -13.47
CA ARG A 155 -17.08 -5.61 -12.67
C ARG A 155 -17.89 -5.87 -11.42
N ILE A 156 -18.12 -7.14 -11.10
CA ILE A 156 -18.78 -7.55 -9.86
C ILE A 156 -17.78 -7.42 -8.73
N TRP A 157 -18.04 -6.50 -7.81
CA TRP A 157 -17.31 -6.38 -6.56
C TRP A 157 -17.86 -7.39 -5.55
N PRO A 158 -17.02 -8.22 -4.91
CA PRO A 158 -17.48 -9.25 -3.99
C PRO A 158 -18.04 -8.67 -2.69
N GLU A 159 -18.95 -9.40 -2.04
CA GLU A 159 -19.62 -8.98 -0.80
C GLU A 159 -18.61 -8.53 0.27
N ARG A 160 -17.49 -9.26 0.37
CA ARG A 160 -16.30 -8.89 1.13
C ARG A 160 -15.11 -8.88 0.21
N PRO A 161 -14.29 -7.81 0.24
CA PRO A 161 -12.99 -7.88 -0.36
C PRO A 161 -12.22 -9.06 0.20
N GLY A 162 -11.75 -9.94 -0.68
CA GLY A 162 -10.90 -11.05 -0.27
C GLY A 162 -9.65 -10.48 0.40
N TYR A 163 -9.24 -11.05 1.53
CA TYR A 163 -7.92 -10.76 2.05
C TYR A 163 -6.91 -11.67 1.36
N ASN A 164 -5.88 -11.09 0.73
CA ASN A 164 -4.83 -11.90 0.12
C ASN A 164 -3.94 -12.56 1.20
N PHE A 165 -4.33 -13.75 1.66
CA PHE A 165 -3.53 -14.52 2.62
C PHE A 165 -2.26 -15.14 2.01
N SER A 166 -2.19 -15.21 0.67
CA SER A 166 -1.08 -15.87 -0.05
C SER A 166 0.13 -14.97 -0.29
N ASP A 167 -0.08 -13.65 -0.24
CA ASP A 167 0.95 -12.61 -0.29
C ASP A 167 0.54 -11.36 0.52
N PHE A 168 0.21 -11.56 1.79
CA PHE A 168 -0.28 -10.49 2.66
C PHE A 168 0.75 -9.36 2.84
N SER A 169 2.06 -9.66 2.76
CA SER A 169 3.14 -8.68 2.87
C SER A 169 3.49 -8.02 1.52
N GLY A 170 2.83 -8.40 0.42
CA GLY A 170 3.13 -7.87 -0.92
C GLY A 170 4.56 -8.20 -1.39
N GLU A 171 5.17 -9.25 -0.84
CA GLU A 171 6.55 -9.64 -1.15
C GLU A 171 6.66 -10.23 -2.56
N LYS A 172 5.60 -10.91 -3.04
CA LYS A 172 5.55 -11.48 -4.39
C LYS A 172 5.02 -10.47 -5.39
N ASN A 173 3.97 -9.73 -5.04
CA ASN A 173 3.38 -8.69 -5.86
C ASN A 173 3.04 -7.45 -5.02
N TRP A 174 3.88 -6.44 -5.11
CA TRP A 174 3.73 -5.19 -4.36
C TRP A 174 2.40 -4.47 -4.64
N THR A 175 1.83 -4.65 -5.84
CA THR A 175 0.57 -4.00 -6.22
C THR A 175 -0.62 -4.49 -5.40
N ASP A 176 -0.53 -5.63 -4.71
CA ASP A 176 -1.62 -6.17 -3.90
C ASP A 176 -1.94 -5.28 -2.68
N GLN A 177 -1.01 -4.40 -2.30
CA GLN A 177 -1.18 -3.40 -1.25
C GLN A 177 -1.90 -2.11 -1.73
N PHE A 178 -2.17 -2.00 -3.03
CA PHE A 178 -2.68 -0.77 -3.65
C PHE A 178 -4.19 -0.65 -3.56
N VAL A 179 -4.65 0.58 -3.32
CA VAL A 179 -6.06 0.96 -3.45
C VAL A 179 -6.53 0.80 -4.88
N SER A 180 -5.72 1.12 -5.90
CA SER A 180 -6.08 0.90 -7.31
C SER A 180 -6.31 -0.58 -7.64
N SER A 181 -5.48 -1.47 -7.11
CA SER A 181 -5.67 -2.92 -7.26
C SER A 181 -6.93 -3.41 -6.55
N LEU A 182 -7.19 -2.92 -5.33
CA LEU A 182 -8.44 -3.18 -4.62
C LEU A 182 -9.64 -2.68 -5.44
N LEU A 183 -9.56 -1.46 -5.99
CA LEU A 183 -10.58 -0.88 -6.86
C LEU A 183 -10.82 -1.69 -8.15
N ALA A 184 -9.78 -2.29 -8.71
CA ALA A 184 -9.88 -3.06 -9.93
C ALA A 184 -10.41 -4.49 -9.71
N THR A 185 -9.99 -5.13 -8.62
CA THR A 185 -10.20 -6.59 -8.40
C THR A 185 -11.21 -6.91 -7.31
N GLY A 186 -11.55 -5.92 -6.49
CA GLY A 186 -12.32 -6.14 -5.28
C GLY A 186 -11.58 -6.95 -4.20
N THR A 187 -10.27 -7.16 -4.30
CA THR A 187 -9.46 -7.91 -3.31
C THR A 187 -8.36 -7.00 -2.79
N GLY A 188 -8.12 -7.02 -1.47
CA GLY A 188 -7.14 -6.15 -0.83
C GLY A 188 -6.47 -6.81 0.36
N ASN A 189 -5.77 -6.01 1.15
CA ASN A 189 -5.10 -6.47 2.35
C ASN A 189 -5.18 -5.40 3.46
N CYS A 190 -4.40 -5.59 4.52
CA CYS A 190 -4.34 -4.71 5.67
C CYS A 190 -3.80 -3.32 5.36
N HIS A 191 -3.31 -3.08 4.15
CA HIS A 191 -2.85 -1.78 3.68
C HIS A 191 -3.93 -1.07 2.86
N SER A 192 -4.35 -1.69 1.75
CA SER A 192 -5.30 -1.09 0.80
C SER A 192 -6.68 -0.84 1.41
N LEU A 193 -7.17 -1.72 2.28
CA LEU A 193 -8.51 -1.59 2.88
C LEU A 193 -8.62 -0.37 3.82
N PRO A 194 -7.76 -0.20 4.84
CA PRO A 194 -7.79 1.02 5.66
C PRO A 194 -7.54 2.31 4.87
N PHE A 195 -6.70 2.26 3.83
CA PHE A 195 -6.44 3.43 2.97
C PHE A 195 -7.68 3.83 2.19
N LEU A 196 -8.36 2.88 1.54
CA LEU A 196 -9.62 3.15 0.83
C LEU A 196 -10.68 3.69 1.80
N TYR A 197 -10.83 3.10 2.98
CA TYR A 197 -11.74 3.61 4.00
C TYR A 197 -11.40 5.06 4.38
N LYS A 198 -10.12 5.35 4.66
CA LYS A 198 -9.69 6.69 5.04
C LYS A 198 -9.95 7.72 3.92
N ILE A 199 -9.78 7.32 2.66
CA ILE A 199 -10.15 8.13 1.50
C ILE A 199 -11.66 8.42 1.52
N LEU A 200 -12.52 7.39 1.65
CA LEU A 200 -13.98 7.57 1.71
C LEU A 200 -14.42 8.42 2.91
N ALA A 201 -13.75 8.27 4.06
CA ALA A 201 -13.99 9.09 5.23
C ALA A 201 -13.68 10.56 4.94
N ASN A 202 -12.57 10.87 4.28
CA ASN A 202 -12.26 12.25 3.89
C ASN A 202 -13.29 12.81 2.89
N GLU A 203 -13.71 12.03 1.88
CA GLU A 203 -14.75 12.42 0.91
C GLU A 203 -16.12 12.71 1.58
N LEU A 204 -16.44 11.98 2.64
CA LEU A 204 -17.65 12.16 3.43
C LEU A 204 -17.50 13.18 4.56
N GLN A 205 -16.30 13.76 4.76
CA GLN A 205 -15.97 14.60 5.92
C GLN A 205 -16.30 13.89 7.23
N ALA A 206 -15.84 12.65 7.37
CA ALA A 206 -15.93 11.82 8.56
C ALA A 206 -14.55 11.74 9.23
N GLU A 207 -14.54 11.72 10.55
CA GLU A 207 -13.34 11.48 11.33
C GLU A 207 -13.04 9.97 11.37
N ALA A 208 -11.91 9.61 10.76
CA ALA A 208 -11.30 8.29 10.81
C ALA A 208 -9.79 8.46 10.81
N TYR A 209 -9.08 7.69 11.64
CA TYR A 209 -7.63 7.81 11.80
C TYR A 209 -6.99 6.47 11.46
N LEU A 210 -5.96 6.48 10.61
CA LEU A 210 -5.12 5.30 10.45
C LEU A 210 -4.38 5.06 11.78
N SER A 211 -4.13 3.79 12.09
CA SER A 211 -3.34 3.36 13.23
C SER A 211 -2.47 2.19 12.83
N LEU A 212 -1.23 2.21 13.33
CA LEU A 212 -0.22 1.21 12.97
C LEU A 212 -0.08 0.17 14.07
N ALA A 213 0.14 -1.07 13.65
CA ALA A 213 0.72 -2.16 14.42
C ALA A 213 1.85 -2.78 13.59
N PRO A 214 2.73 -3.63 14.16
CA PRO A 214 3.73 -4.34 13.38
C PRO A 214 3.12 -5.03 12.16
N ASN A 215 3.60 -4.66 10.96
CA ASN A 215 3.14 -5.19 9.67
C ASN A 215 1.62 -5.08 9.42
N HIS A 216 0.93 -4.13 10.05
CA HIS A 216 -0.52 -4.04 9.99
C HIS A 216 -1.03 -2.60 10.13
N ILE A 217 -2.05 -2.24 9.35
CA ILE A 217 -2.74 -0.96 9.45
C ILE A 217 -4.21 -1.23 9.71
N TYR A 218 -4.81 -0.43 10.59
CA TYR A 218 -6.22 -0.47 10.91
C TYR A 218 -6.74 0.94 11.17
N LEU A 219 -8.01 1.06 11.54
CA LEU A 219 -8.63 2.37 11.80
C LEU A 219 -8.98 2.54 13.26
N LYS A 220 -8.84 3.76 13.75
CA LYS A 220 -9.38 4.22 15.03
C LYS A 220 -10.39 5.32 14.78
N HIS A 221 -11.43 5.31 15.58
CA HIS A 221 -12.51 6.28 15.56
C HIS A 221 -12.80 6.71 16.98
N ARG A 222 -13.33 7.92 17.13
CA ARG A 222 -13.80 8.43 18.42
C ARG A 222 -15.29 8.65 18.35
N SER A 223 -15.98 8.22 19.40
CA SER A 223 -17.39 8.51 19.58
C SER A 223 -17.67 9.01 21.00
N LYS A 224 -18.72 9.79 21.21
CA LYS A 224 -19.09 10.33 22.54
C LYS A 224 -19.55 9.23 23.49
N TRP A 225 -20.25 8.22 22.96
CA TRP A 225 -20.73 7.09 23.78
C TRP A 225 -19.63 6.11 24.17
N LEU A 226 -18.78 5.70 23.21
CA LEU A 226 -17.84 4.58 23.40
C LEU A 226 -16.40 5.02 23.65
N GLY A 227 -16.10 6.32 23.48
CA GLY A 227 -14.73 6.78 23.40
C GLY A 227 -14.05 6.27 22.12
N TRP A 228 -12.79 5.86 22.24
CA TRP A 228 -12.03 5.29 21.13
C TRP A 228 -12.45 3.85 20.84
N TYR A 229 -12.64 3.53 19.56
CA TYR A 229 -12.87 2.16 19.10
C TYR A 229 -12.10 1.90 17.81
N ASN A 230 -11.78 0.63 17.57
CA ASN A 230 -11.03 0.20 16.39
C ASN A 230 -11.95 -0.41 15.35
N THR A 231 -11.61 -0.24 14.09
CA THR A 231 -12.25 -0.91 12.95
C THR A 231 -11.18 -1.64 12.15
N GLU A 232 -11.39 -2.95 12.01
CA GLU A 232 -10.50 -3.87 11.32
C GLU A 232 -11.19 -4.44 10.08
N LEU A 233 -10.79 -3.98 8.90
CA LEU A 233 -11.45 -4.34 7.65
C LEU A 233 -11.01 -5.72 7.14
N THR A 234 -9.81 -6.18 7.49
CA THR A 234 -9.33 -7.52 7.11
C THR A 234 -10.20 -8.62 7.70
N SER A 235 -10.66 -8.43 8.94
CA SER A 235 -11.58 -9.38 9.60
C SER A 235 -13.04 -8.93 9.53
N GLY A 236 -13.31 -7.68 9.12
CA GLY A 236 -14.63 -7.07 9.14
C GLY A 236 -15.20 -6.94 10.56
N ARG A 237 -14.36 -6.57 11.54
CA ARG A 237 -14.69 -6.55 12.98
C ARG A 237 -14.22 -5.27 13.67
N PHE A 238 -14.57 -5.16 14.96
CA PHE A 238 -14.19 -4.04 15.82
C PHE A 238 -13.36 -4.53 17.03
N PRO A 239 -12.05 -4.79 16.84
CA PRO A 239 -11.24 -5.35 17.92
C PRO A 239 -11.02 -4.38 19.07
N THR A 240 -10.89 -4.88 20.29
CA THR A 240 -10.48 -4.07 21.44
C THR A 240 -8.98 -3.75 21.40
N ASP A 241 -8.57 -2.64 22.04
CA ASP A 241 -7.13 -2.30 22.17
C ASP A 241 -6.34 -3.41 22.88
N ALA A 242 -6.95 -4.08 23.86
CA ALA A 242 -6.35 -5.21 24.56
C ALA A 242 -6.01 -6.35 23.58
N TRP A 243 -6.91 -6.64 22.64
CA TRP A 243 -6.66 -7.64 21.61
C TRP A 243 -5.59 -7.20 20.63
N VAL A 244 -5.67 -5.98 20.07
CA VAL A 244 -4.65 -5.46 19.13
C VAL A 244 -3.25 -5.52 19.74
N LYS A 245 -3.11 -5.13 21.01
CA LYS A 245 -1.85 -5.22 21.74
C LYS A 245 -1.37 -6.67 21.90
N ALA A 246 -2.24 -7.56 22.39
CA ALA A 246 -1.89 -8.93 22.71
C ALA A 246 -1.55 -9.74 21.45
N SER A 247 -2.25 -9.49 20.36
CA SER A 247 -2.12 -10.23 19.11
C SER A 247 -1.01 -9.64 18.23
N GLY A 248 -0.81 -8.31 18.22
CA GLY A 248 0.12 -7.60 17.34
C GLY A 248 1.58 -7.54 17.79
N TYR A 249 2.01 -8.33 18.79
CA TYR A 249 3.40 -8.31 19.30
C TYR A 249 3.88 -6.92 19.76
N ILE A 250 2.99 -6.12 20.36
CA ILE A 250 3.22 -4.71 20.66
C ILE A 250 3.76 -4.53 22.10
N THR A 251 4.94 -3.92 22.22
CA THR A 251 5.53 -3.60 23.53
C THR A 251 4.81 -2.41 24.19
N LEU A 252 4.88 -2.33 25.53
CA LEU A 252 4.36 -1.15 26.25
C LEU A 252 5.08 0.14 25.86
N ASP A 253 6.39 0.07 25.60
CA ASP A 253 7.17 1.23 25.18
C ASP A 253 6.78 1.68 23.78
N ALA A 254 6.46 0.76 22.86
CA ALA A 254 5.96 1.11 21.54
C ALA A 254 4.66 1.93 21.59
N ILE A 255 3.76 1.57 22.52
CA ILE A 255 2.52 2.31 22.77
C ILE A 255 2.83 3.67 23.41
N ARG A 256 3.64 3.70 24.47
CA ARG A 256 3.98 4.94 25.19
C ARG A 256 4.69 5.97 24.31
N ASN A 257 5.57 5.50 23.42
CA ASN A 257 6.29 6.37 22.50
C ASN A 257 5.44 6.74 21.27
N GLY A 258 4.29 6.10 21.06
CA GLY A 258 3.35 6.40 19.97
C GLY A 258 3.84 5.96 18.61
N ILE A 259 4.61 4.86 18.52
CA ILE A 259 4.96 4.24 17.23
C ILE A 259 3.88 3.27 16.75
N TYR A 260 3.08 2.72 17.67
CA TYR A 260 1.95 1.85 17.37
C TYR A 260 0.73 2.20 18.22
N MET A 261 -0.46 1.82 17.74
CA MET A 261 -1.77 2.00 18.36
C MET A 261 -2.23 3.46 18.58
N ASP A 262 -1.46 4.43 18.09
CA ASP A 262 -1.79 5.85 18.10
C ASP A 262 -2.57 6.25 16.83
N THR A 263 -3.21 7.41 16.85
CA THR A 263 -3.96 7.94 15.71
C THR A 263 -3.08 8.79 14.81
N LEU A 264 -3.01 8.43 13.53
CA LEU A 264 -2.33 9.23 12.53
C LEU A 264 -3.25 10.36 12.06
N GLY A 265 -2.83 11.59 12.34
CA GLY A 265 -3.42 12.78 11.72
C GLY A 265 -3.11 12.85 10.22
N GLN A 266 -3.81 13.72 9.48
CA GLN A 266 -3.74 13.78 8.02
C GLN A 266 -2.32 14.00 7.47
N LYS A 267 -1.51 14.84 8.13
CA LYS A 267 -0.10 15.05 7.74
C LYS A 267 0.73 13.76 7.89
N ALA A 268 0.54 13.01 8.97
CA ALA A 268 1.22 11.73 9.16
C ALA A 268 0.72 10.66 8.18
N SER A 269 -0.58 10.67 7.83
CA SER A 269 -1.11 9.79 6.78
C SER A 269 -0.51 10.08 5.41
N VAL A 270 -0.34 11.35 5.03
CA VAL A 270 0.34 11.73 3.78
C VAL A 270 1.83 11.35 3.84
N ALA A 271 2.48 11.52 5.00
CA ALA A 271 3.87 11.09 5.17
C ALA A 271 4.01 9.57 5.04
N LEU A 272 3.01 8.79 5.45
CA LEU A 272 3.00 7.35 5.23
C LEU A 272 3.04 7.00 3.73
N CYS A 273 2.38 7.77 2.86
CA CYS A 273 2.46 7.57 1.41
C CYS A 273 3.87 7.83 0.84
N ALA A 274 4.64 8.76 1.43
CA ALA A 274 6.06 8.95 1.05
C ALA A 274 6.93 7.76 1.51
N TYR A 275 6.61 7.13 2.64
CA TYR A 275 7.23 5.87 3.04
C TYR A 275 6.87 4.74 2.07
N ASP A 276 5.59 4.63 1.68
CA ASP A 276 5.14 3.63 0.70
C ASP A 276 5.82 3.84 -0.67
N LEU A 277 6.09 5.09 -1.05
CA LEU A 277 6.86 5.44 -2.24
C LEU A 277 8.31 4.96 -2.13
N ALA A 278 8.97 5.18 -0.99
CA ALA A 278 10.33 4.67 -0.74
C ALA A 278 10.38 3.13 -0.82
N LYS A 279 9.40 2.46 -0.19
CA LYS A 279 9.32 1.00 -0.16
C LYS A 279 8.96 0.42 -1.53
N GLY A 280 8.05 1.05 -2.27
CA GLY A 280 7.73 0.69 -3.64
C GLY A 280 8.92 0.82 -4.58
N TYR A 281 9.74 1.87 -4.42
CA TYR A 281 10.97 2.04 -5.18
C TYR A 281 11.95 0.90 -4.91
N GLU A 282 12.23 0.61 -3.64
CA GLU A 282 13.08 -0.51 -3.22
C GLU A 282 12.62 -1.83 -3.85
N MET A 283 11.31 -2.12 -3.80
CA MET A 283 10.75 -3.36 -4.34
C MET A 283 10.86 -3.43 -5.86
N LYS A 284 10.69 -2.29 -6.55
CA LYS A 284 10.69 -2.21 -8.01
C LYS A 284 12.10 -2.23 -8.61
N THR A 285 13.02 -1.43 -8.07
CA THR A 285 14.34 -1.20 -8.69
C THR A 285 15.44 -2.04 -8.04
N ARG A 286 15.27 -2.42 -6.76
CA ARG A 286 16.33 -2.99 -5.93
C ARG A 286 17.59 -2.10 -5.88
N ASN A 287 17.45 -0.80 -6.17
CA ASN A 287 18.53 0.17 -6.11
C ASN A 287 18.56 0.83 -4.72
N TYR A 288 19.74 0.86 -4.11
CA TYR A 288 19.99 1.45 -2.80
C TYR A 288 21.02 2.61 -2.86
N GLU A 289 21.62 2.83 -4.03
CA GLU A 289 22.83 3.64 -4.20
C GLU A 289 22.53 5.07 -4.70
N ASP A 290 21.39 5.27 -5.39
CA ASP A 290 21.00 6.58 -5.94
C ASP A 290 20.51 7.59 -4.89
N GLY A 291 20.37 7.17 -3.63
CA GLY A 291 19.96 8.03 -2.52
C GLY A 291 18.46 8.28 -2.42
N PHE A 292 17.64 7.84 -3.39
CA PHE A 292 16.20 8.10 -3.40
C PHE A 292 15.51 7.60 -2.13
N ILE A 293 15.77 6.35 -1.73
CA ILE A 293 15.14 5.74 -0.55
C ILE A 293 15.50 6.52 0.72
N ILE A 294 16.75 6.97 0.85
CA ILE A 294 17.21 7.76 2.00
C ILE A 294 16.49 9.12 2.03
N ASN A 295 16.42 9.82 0.90
CA ASN A 295 15.77 11.12 0.78
C ASN A 295 14.27 11.04 1.11
N ALA A 296 13.59 10.00 0.60
CA ALA A 296 12.19 9.76 0.90
C ALA A 296 11.98 9.46 2.40
N CYS A 297 12.83 8.62 3.01
CA CYS A 297 12.78 8.37 4.45
C CYS A 297 13.04 9.64 5.27
N ASP A 298 13.95 10.51 4.84
CA ASP A 298 14.21 11.78 5.52
C ASP A 298 13.03 12.75 5.46
N LEU A 299 12.36 12.84 4.32
CA LEU A 299 11.11 13.60 4.20
C LEU A 299 10.04 13.06 5.15
N VAL A 300 9.89 11.73 5.22
CA VAL A 300 8.94 11.08 6.14
C VAL A 300 9.29 11.45 7.58
N LEU A 301 10.55 11.30 7.99
CA LEU A 301 10.98 11.52 9.37
C LEU A 301 10.98 13.01 9.76
N LEU A 302 11.09 13.92 8.81
CA LEU A 302 10.90 15.36 9.04
C LEU A 302 9.45 15.69 9.45
N HIS A 303 8.47 15.02 8.85
CA HIS A 303 7.05 15.33 9.03
C HIS A 303 6.28 14.33 9.90
N TYR A 304 6.84 13.15 10.12
CA TYR A 304 6.37 12.10 11.00
C TYR A 304 7.57 11.39 11.66
N PRO A 305 8.24 12.04 12.65
CA PRO A 305 9.48 11.52 13.27
C PRO A 305 9.33 10.18 14.00
N LYS A 306 8.09 9.80 14.31
CA LYS A 306 7.76 8.55 14.98
C LYS A 306 7.46 7.40 14.01
N ASN A 307 7.61 7.61 12.70
CA ASN A 307 7.43 6.55 11.72
C ASN A 307 8.57 5.52 11.84
N VAL A 308 8.32 4.48 12.62
CA VAL A 308 9.32 3.44 12.88
C VAL A 308 9.68 2.65 11.62
N ASN A 309 8.75 2.50 10.68
CA ASN A 309 9.01 1.80 9.42
C ASN A 309 10.01 2.58 8.55
N ALA A 310 9.91 3.90 8.49
CA ALA A 310 10.88 4.75 7.79
C ALA A 310 12.26 4.74 8.48
N ILE A 311 12.31 4.70 9.82
CA ILE A 311 13.59 4.55 10.56
C ILE A 311 14.27 3.23 10.18
N ILE A 312 13.51 2.13 10.18
CA ILE A 312 14.04 0.80 9.86
C ILE A 312 14.43 0.68 8.39
N LEU A 313 13.59 1.15 7.46
CA LEU A 313 13.91 1.15 6.03
C LEU A 313 15.19 1.93 5.76
N LYS A 314 15.32 3.13 6.33
CA LYS A 314 16.54 3.94 6.22
C LYS A 314 17.76 3.20 6.76
N ALA A 315 17.65 2.52 7.91
CA ALA A 315 18.73 1.72 8.47
C ALA A 315 19.14 0.55 7.58
N GLU A 316 18.18 -0.19 7.02
CA GLU A 316 18.46 -1.30 6.10
C GLU A 316 19.09 -0.82 4.78
N THR A 317 18.67 0.33 4.24
CA THR A 317 19.32 0.94 3.07
C THR A 317 20.76 1.32 3.39
N LEU A 318 21.02 1.96 4.53
CA LEU A 318 22.39 2.28 4.95
C LEU A 318 23.24 1.01 5.16
N ARG A 319 22.66 -0.09 5.63
CA ARG A 319 23.35 -1.37 5.73
C ARG A 319 23.80 -1.88 4.36
N LYS A 320 22.96 -1.78 3.34
CA LYS A 320 23.32 -2.14 1.96
C LYS A 320 24.45 -1.27 1.42
N ASN A 321 24.38 0.03 1.68
CA ASN A 321 25.42 0.97 1.25
C ASN A 321 26.75 0.69 1.97
N TYR A 322 26.70 0.36 3.26
CA TYR A 322 27.88 -0.10 4.01
C TYR A 322 28.51 -1.36 3.39
N ASP A 323 27.70 -2.37 3.09
CA ASP A 323 28.18 -3.62 2.48
C ASP A 323 28.85 -3.37 1.10
N LEU A 324 28.38 -2.37 0.35
CA LEU A 324 28.96 -1.96 -0.92
C LEU A 324 30.29 -1.20 -0.74
N LEU A 325 30.32 -0.21 0.14
CA LEU A 325 31.52 0.57 0.46
C LEU A 325 32.67 -0.31 0.95
N LEU A 326 32.37 -1.35 1.73
CA LEU A 326 33.37 -2.34 2.13
C LEU A 326 33.96 -3.11 0.93
N LYS A 327 33.14 -3.48 -0.06
CA LYS A 327 33.62 -4.16 -1.27
C LYS A 327 34.49 -3.24 -2.13
N GLU A 328 34.22 -1.95 -2.10
CA GLU A 328 34.99 -0.91 -2.80
C GLU A 328 36.26 -0.48 -2.05
N ASN A 329 36.49 -1.03 -0.85
CA ASN A 329 37.57 -0.63 0.07
C ASN A 329 37.51 0.85 0.53
N ASN A 330 36.33 1.46 0.50
CA ASN A 330 36.11 2.82 1.00
C ASN A 330 35.77 2.80 2.50
N THR A 331 36.80 2.54 3.32
CA THR A 331 36.65 2.27 4.75
C THR A 331 36.19 3.48 5.57
N ALA A 332 36.61 4.69 5.20
CA ALA A 332 36.24 5.91 5.93
C ALA A 332 34.74 6.22 5.81
N GLU A 333 34.19 6.13 4.59
CA GLU A 333 32.77 6.34 4.35
C GLU A 333 31.92 5.20 4.94
N ALA A 334 32.41 3.97 4.85
CA ALA A 334 31.76 2.81 5.47
C ALA A 334 31.57 3.02 6.99
N GLU A 335 32.58 3.50 7.71
CA GLU A 335 32.46 3.76 9.15
C GLU A 335 31.41 4.83 9.48
N ALA A 336 31.33 5.89 8.66
CA ALA A 336 30.33 6.94 8.83
C ALA A 336 28.90 6.42 8.59
N VAL A 337 28.69 5.62 7.53
CA VAL A 337 27.41 4.98 7.21
C VAL A 337 27.01 3.99 8.30
N PHE A 338 27.96 3.18 8.78
CA PHE A 338 27.75 2.23 9.86
C PHE A 338 27.29 2.91 11.15
N SER A 339 27.95 4.02 11.53
CA SER A 339 27.58 4.82 12.70
C SER A 339 26.16 5.38 12.59
N GLN A 340 25.74 5.84 11.40
CA GLN A 340 24.37 6.33 11.17
C GLN A 340 23.34 5.19 11.26
N MET A 341 23.62 4.07 10.61
CA MET A 341 22.80 2.86 10.67
C MET A 341 22.57 2.40 12.11
N GLN A 342 23.64 2.31 12.92
CA GLN A 342 23.54 1.91 14.33
C GLN A 342 22.67 2.87 15.14
N LYS A 343 22.79 4.20 14.92
CA LYS A 343 21.95 5.19 15.61
C LYS A 343 20.46 4.97 15.32
N LEU A 344 20.09 4.67 14.07
CA LEU A 344 18.70 4.41 13.69
C LEU A 344 18.15 3.13 14.33
N TYR A 345 18.91 2.03 14.33
CA TYR A 345 18.48 0.81 15.03
C TYR A 345 18.31 1.05 16.53
N MET A 346 19.26 1.75 17.16
CA MET A 346 19.17 2.07 18.58
C MET A 346 17.98 2.99 18.88
N GLN A 347 17.67 3.94 17.99
CA GLN A 347 16.47 4.78 18.10
C GLN A 347 15.21 3.91 18.05
N ALA A 348 15.07 3.03 17.06
CA ALA A 348 13.90 2.15 16.94
C ALA A 348 13.74 1.26 18.18
N LEU A 349 14.83 0.65 18.67
CA LEU A 349 14.81 -0.18 19.88
C LEU A 349 14.36 0.58 21.13
N LYS A 350 14.84 1.82 21.31
CA LYS A 350 14.44 2.73 22.40
C LYS A 350 12.98 3.14 22.30
N MET A 351 12.47 3.29 21.09
CA MET A 351 11.05 3.58 20.84
C MET A 351 10.14 2.37 21.14
N GLY A 352 10.72 1.18 21.38
CA GLY A 352 9.99 -0.04 21.69
C GLY A 352 9.73 -0.93 20.49
N TYR A 353 10.33 -0.63 19.33
CA TYR A 353 10.27 -1.48 18.14
C TYR A 353 10.82 -2.86 18.44
N ARG A 354 10.10 -3.88 17.99
CA ARG A 354 10.55 -5.27 17.93
C ARG A 354 10.16 -5.80 16.58
N ASP A 355 11.07 -6.51 15.95
CA ASP A 355 10.74 -7.23 14.73
C ASP A 355 9.75 -8.35 15.08
N MET A 356 8.68 -8.44 14.31
CA MET A 356 7.65 -9.46 14.53
C MET A 356 8.02 -10.69 13.70
N PRO A 357 8.32 -11.85 14.32
CA PRO A 357 8.63 -13.05 13.58
C PRO A 357 7.48 -13.42 12.63
N ALA A 358 7.77 -13.82 11.39
CA ALA A 358 6.74 -14.16 10.39
C ALA A 358 5.74 -15.22 10.90
N ALA A 359 6.20 -16.19 11.70
CA ALA A 359 5.34 -17.19 12.33
C ALA A 359 4.32 -16.57 13.30
N MET A 360 4.71 -15.53 14.05
CA MET A 360 3.79 -14.82 14.94
C MET A 360 2.72 -14.06 14.16
N TYR A 361 3.08 -13.51 12.99
CA TYR A 361 2.10 -12.85 12.13
C TYR A 361 1.06 -13.85 11.59
N GLN A 362 1.47 -15.07 11.24
CA GLN A 362 0.53 -16.14 10.86
C GLN A 362 -0.41 -16.51 12.01
N VAL A 363 0.11 -16.61 13.24
CA VAL A 363 -0.72 -16.83 14.44
C VAL A 363 -1.71 -15.68 14.64
N TRP A 364 -1.28 -14.43 14.46
CA TRP A 364 -2.16 -13.27 14.49
C TRP A 364 -3.30 -13.39 13.47
N LEU A 365 -2.98 -13.67 12.21
CA LEU A 365 -3.98 -13.84 11.13
C LEU A 365 -4.98 -14.95 11.44
N GLN A 366 -4.51 -16.09 11.97
CA GLN A 366 -5.38 -17.19 12.37
C GLN A 366 -6.28 -16.80 13.53
N SER A 367 -5.74 -16.09 14.54
CA SER A 367 -6.50 -15.60 15.68
C SER A 367 -7.57 -14.57 15.28
N ALA A 368 -7.29 -13.75 14.26
CA ALA A 368 -8.25 -12.81 13.69
C ALA A 368 -9.40 -13.51 12.98
N LYS A 369 -9.17 -14.72 12.42
CA LYS A 369 -10.21 -15.57 11.81
C LYS A 369 -11.05 -16.28 12.87
N SER A 370 -10.43 -16.90 13.87
CA SER A 370 -11.15 -17.61 14.94
C SER A 370 -12.01 -16.64 15.75
N GLU A 371 -13.32 -16.87 15.77
CA GLU A 371 -14.39 -16.01 16.29
C GLU A 371 -14.42 -15.89 17.82
N ASP A 372 -13.37 -15.32 18.41
CA ASP A 372 -13.37 -15.13 19.85
C ASP A 372 -14.11 -13.83 20.22
N GLU A 373 -15.42 -13.97 20.49
CA GLU A 373 -16.34 -12.87 20.84
C GLU A 373 -15.82 -11.99 21.97
N LYS A 374 -14.96 -12.52 22.86
CA LYS A 374 -14.43 -11.78 24.03
C LYS A 374 -13.58 -10.59 23.62
N PHE A 375 -13.07 -10.57 22.39
CA PHE A 375 -12.14 -9.56 21.90
C PHE A 375 -12.76 -8.53 20.96
N ILE A 376 -14.05 -8.69 20.66
CA ILE A 376 -14.83 -7.80 19.81
C ILE A 376 -15.56 -6.78 20.68
N ASN A 377 -15.53 -5.52 20.27
CA ASN A 377 -16.39 -4.49 20.85
C ASN A 377 -17.85 -4.73 20.41
N GLN A 378 -18.58 -5.49 21.23
CA GLN A 378 -19.98 -5.83 20.96
C GLN A 378 -20.89 -4.59 20.95
N LYS A 379 -20.52 -3.50 21.63
CA LYS A 379 -21.32 -2.28 21.68
C LYS A 379 -21.37 -1.59 20.31
N ILE A 380 -20.22 -1.38 19.68
CA ILE A 380 -20.17 -0.77 18.34
C ILE A 380 -20.79 -1.69 17.28
N ASN A 381 -20.56 -3.01 17.39
CA ASN A 381 -21.16 -3.98 16.48
C ASN A 381 -22.70 -3.89 16.51
N ARG A 382 -23.32 -3.78 17.69
CA ARG A 382 -24.77 -3.58 17.84
C ARG A 382 -25.26 -2.23 17.32
N THR A 383 -24.47 -1.16 17.48
CA THR A 383 -24.80 0.17 16.94
C THR A 383 -24.83 0.17 15.41
N PHE A 384 -23.93 -0.59 14.77
CA PHE A 384 -23.83 -0.67 13.32
C PHE A 384 -24.83 -1.67 12.72
N ASN A 385 -25.18 -2.75 13.43
CA ASN A 385 -26.19 -3.73 13.03
C ASN A 385 -27.63 -3.20 13.24
N ALA A 386 -28.00 -2.14 12.53
CA ALA A 386 -29.32 -1.54 12.58
C ALA A 386 -30.22 -1.97 11.42
N THR A 387 -31.52 -1.89 11.64
CA THR A 387 -32.60 -2.30 10.74
C THR A 387 -32.80 -1.27 9.63
N THR A 388 -33.10 -1.73 8.41
CA THR A 388 -33.54 -0.89 7.28
C THR A 388 -34.73 -0.03 7.74
N LYS A 389 -34.70 1.26 7.41
CA LYS A 389 -35.79 2.20 7.74
C LYS A 389 -37.09 1.86 7.01
#